data_AF-L0DMN2-F1
#
_entry.id   AF-L0DMN2-F1
#
_cell.length_a   1.000
_cell.length_b   1.000
_cell.length_c   1.000
_cell.angle_alpha   90.00
_cell.angle_beta   90.00
_cell.angle_gamma   90.00
#
_symmetry.space_group_name_H-M   'P 1'
#
loop_
_entity.id
_entity.type
_entity.pdbx_description
1 polymer ?
#
loop_
_entity_poly.entity_id
_entity_poly.type
_entity_poly.pdbx_seq_one_letter_code
_entity_poly.pdbx_strand_id
1 'polypeptide(L)'
;MFQMFAPWALMLGVLIGADRAGGADDVLAGKGLRADGTMYVLRSEDDVKKASDAAEARLKEYRRAANWEKMSTRDEASRKSMAAELTKQRAAMKKELDRTVPQINAQARNLTQQQNALRQQMNGLRYGTSGIAAMAYNQLVDQHNELTDQIDALHMQSNRMVDSYRAMGEQIDWLDPSPESAAAKTAAKPPTASADQKRQAYIEALAALRKVVDETKQGYEALAEDDEVEAALKTRNTRTTKLKYVLGPTKKFLNTVQALEQAEAKSTTDAILDEPMPTATSKRKSRTVRGR
;
A
#
# COMPACT_ATOMS: atom_id res chain seq x y z
N MET A 1 -15.97 -23.31 10.81
CA MET A 1 -17.34 -23.49 10.26
C MET A 1 -17.20 -24.23 8.94
N PHE A 2 -17.36 -25.56 8.97
CA PHE A 2 -17.35 -26.40 7.79
C PHE A 2 -18.74 -26.34 7.14
N GLN A 3 -18.86 -25.71 5.97
CA GLN A 3 -20.06 -25.83 5.16
C GLN A 3 -20.07 -27.22 4.53
N MET A 4 -21.02 -28.04 4.96
CA MET A 4 -21.37 -29.31 4.36
C MET A 4 -21.76 -29.07 2.90
N PHE A 5 -20.96 -29.62 1.98
CA PHE A 5 -21.33 -29.74 0.58
C PHE A 5 -22.53 -30.69 0.49
N ALA A 6 -23.65 -30.17 0.00
CA ALA A 6 -24.85 -30.95 -0.26
C ALA A 6 -24.57 -31.98 -1.37
N PRO A 7 -25.03 -33.23 -1.21
CA PRO A 7 -24.92 -34.24 -2.26
C PRO A 7 -25.81 -33.80 -3.43
N TRP A 8 -25.21 -33.66 -4.60
CA TRP A 8 -25.94 -33.44 -5.84
C TRP A 8 -26.92 -34.59 -6.05
N ALA A 9 -28.20 -34.24 -5.99
CA ALA A 9 -29.31 -35.13 -6.21
C ALA A 9 -29.26 -35.70 -7.63
N LEU A 10 -29.32 -37.02 -7.71
CA LEU A 10 -29.69 -37.80 -8.88
C LEU A 10 -31.05 -37.27 -9.41
N MET A 11 -31.00 -36.50 -10.51
CA MET A 11 -32.18 -36.18 -11.30
C MET A 11 -32.53 -37.40 -12.16
N LEU A 12 -33.66 -38.00 -11.81
CA LEU A 12 -34.38 -39.02 -12.57
C LEU A 12 -34.58 -38.58 -14.02
N GLY A 13 -34.26 -39.48 -14.94
CA GLY A 13 -34.47 -39.31 -16.37
C GLY A 13 -35.96 -39.20 -16.72
N VAL A 14 -36.33 -38.08 -17.33
CA VAL A 14 -37.55 -37.94 -18.11
C VAL A 14 -37.23 -38.44 -19.52
N LEU A 15 -37.64 -39.68 -19.80
CA LEU A 15 -37.56 -40.32 -21.11
C LEU A 15 -38.74 -39.82 -21.98
N ILE A 16 -38.62 -38.61 -22.54
CA ILE A 16 -39.55 -38.15 -23.58
C ILE A 16 -39.03 -38.67 -24.92
N GLY A 17 -39.72 -39.65 -25.48
CA GLY A 17 -39.54 -40.09 -26.85
C GLY A 17 -39.87 -38.94 -27.81
N ALA A 18 -38.85 -38.41 -28.47
CA ALA A 18 -38.98 -37.47 -29.57
C ALA A 18 -38.38 -38.14 -30.82
N ASP A 19 -39.25 -38.76 -31.61
CA ASP A 19 -38.99 -39.20 -32.98
C ASP A 19 -38.95 -37.98 -33.93
N ARG A 20 -38.30 -36.90 -33.49
CA ARG A 20 -37.93 -35.78 -34.33
C ARG A 20 -36.53 -36.08 -34.82
N ALA A 21 -36.39 -36.27 -36.12
CA ALA A 21 -35.11 -36.20 -36.81
C ALA A 21 -34.46 -34.85 -36.48
N GLY A 22 -33.72 -34.80 -35.37
CA GLY A 22 -32.98 -33.63 -34.93
C GLY A 22 -32.03 -33.26 -36.05
N GLY A 23 -32.01 -32.00 -36.45
CA GLY A 23 -31.06 -31.54 -37.46
C GLY A 23 -29.64 -31.82 -36.99
N ALA A 24 -28.66 -31.78 -37.91
CA ALA A 24 -27.24 -31.85 -37.54
C ALA A 24 -26.88 -30.88 -36.39
N ASP A 25 -27.59 -29.76 -36.29
CA ASP A 25 -27.48 -28.75 -35.25
C ASP A 25 -27.90 -29.25 -33.87
N ASP A 26 -28.95 -30.06 -33.80
CA ASP A 26 -29.45 -30.66 -32.56
C ASP A 26 -28.47 -31.73 -32.06
N VAL A 27 -27.87 -32.50 -32.97
CA VAL A 27 -26.80 -33.46 -32.64
C VAL A 27 -25.59 -32.73 -32.07
N LEU A 28 -25.09 -31.69 -32.76
CA LEU A 28 -23.94 -30.91 -32.30
C LEU A 28 -24.24 -30.20 -30.98
N ALA A 29 -25.42 -29.61 -30.82
CA ALA A 29 -25.84 -28.98 -29.56
C ALA A 29 -25.98 -30.00 -28.41
N GLY A 30 -26.46 -31.21 -28.71
CA GLY A 30 -26.56 -32.33 -27.76
C GLY A 30 -25.19 -32.79 -27.25
N LYS A 31 -24.15 -32.67 -28.08
CA LYS A 31 -22.74 -32.92 -27.71
C LYS A 31 -22.08 -31.72 -26.99
N GLY A 32 -22.86 -30.71 -26.63
CA GLY A 32 -22.36 -29.53 -25.92
C GLY A 32 -21.57 -28.55 -26.82
N LEU A 33 -21.65 -28.69 -28.14
CA LEU A 33 -21.05 -27.74 -29.08
C LEU A 33 -21.99 -26.56 -29.33
N ARG A 34 -21.41 -25.40 -29.62
CA ARG A 34 -22.11 -24.22 -30.12
C ARG A 34 -21.40 -23.67 -31.35
N ALA A 35 -22.14 -23.06 -32.25
CA ALA A 35 -21.54 -22.37 -33.39
C ALA A 35 -20.95 -21.01 -32.94
N ASP A 36 -19.69 -20.75 -33.31
CA ASP A 36 -19.02 -19.45 -33.21
C ASP A 36 -18.39 -19.13 -34.57
N GLY A 37 -19.15 -18.40 -35.41
CA GLY A 37 -18.76 -18.14 -36.80
C GLY A 37 -18.73 -19.41 -37.65
N THR A 38 -17.56 -19.74 -38.19
CA THR A 38 -17.32 -20.97 -38.99
C THR A 38 -16.78 -22.12 -38.15
N MET A 39 -16.77 -22.00 -36.82
CA MET A 39 -16.28 -23.05 -35.94
C MET A 39 -17.38 -23.55 -35.02
N TYR A 40 -17.31 -24.84 -34.68
CA TYR A 40 -18.05 -25.40 -33.55
C TYR A 40 -17.11 -25.50 -32.36
N VAL A 41 -17.54 -24.92 -31.25
CA VAL A 41 -16.73 -24.76 -30.05
C VAL A 41 -17.45 -25.38 -28.86
N LEU A 42 -16.68 -25.96 -27.93
CA LEU A 42 -17.23 -26.53 -26.71
C LEU A 42 -17.79 -25.44 -25.81
N ARG A 43 -18.95 -25.70 -25.20
CA ARG A 43 -19.51 -24.80 -24.18
C ARG A 43 -18.60 -24.69 -22.94
N SER A 44 -17.77 -25.68 -22.65
CA SER A 44 -16.79 -25.64 -21.55
C SER A 44 -15.72 -24.55 -21.73
N GLU A 45 -15.53 -24.01 -22.94
CA GLU A 45 -14.69 -22.82 -23.13
C GLU A 45 -15.19 -21.61 -22.32
N ASP A 46 -16.50 -21.50 -22.06
CA ASP A 46 -17.03 -20.45 -21.19
C ASP A 46 -16.59 -20.63 -19.73
N ASP A 47 -16.43 -21.88 -19.28
CA ASP A 47 -15.98 -22.16 -17.93
C ASP A 47 -14.48 -21.90 -17.78
N VAL A 48 -13.70 -22.17 -18.83
CA VAL A 48 -12.29 -21.72 -18.93
C VAL A 48 -12.19 -20.21 -18.81
N LYS A 49 -13.05 -19.48 -19.53
CA LYS A 49 -13.10 -18.02 -19.45
C LYS A 49 -13.45 -17.54 -18.03
N LYS A 50 -14.50 -18.09 -17.40
CA LYS A 50 -14.87 -17.75 -16.02
C LYS A 50 -13.74 -18.02 -15.04
N ALA A 51 -13.07 -19.17 -15.15
CA ALA A 51 -11.93 -19.53 -14.31
C ALA A 51 -10.73 -18.59 -14.53
N SER A 52 -10.49 -18.18 -15.78
CA SER A 52 -9.46 -17.19 -16.14
C SER A 52 -9.75 -15.83 -15.52
N ASP A 53 -10.99 -15.34 -15.65
CA ASP A 53 -11.42 -14.07 -15.06
C ASP A 53 -11.30 -14.11 -13.52
N ALA A 54 -11.63 -15.25 -12.89
CA ALA A 54 -11.47 -15.45 -11.46
C ALA A 54 -9.99 -15.44 -11.02
N ALA A 55 -9.11 -16.12 -11.75
CA ALA A 55 -7.67 -16.10 -11.49
C ALA A 55 -7.07 -14.69 -11.64
N GLU A 56 -7.48 -13.94 -12.66
CA GLU A 56 -7.04 -12.55 -12.86
C GLU A 56 -7.53 -11.63 -11.71
N ALA A 57 -8.77 -11.82 -11.25
CA ALA A 57 -9.29 -11.08 -10.10
C ALA A 57 -8.44 -11.33 -8.84
N ARG A 58 -8.09 -12.58 -8.56
CA ARG A 58 -7.22 -12.94 -7.42
C ARG A 58 -5.81 -12.36 -7.57
N LEU A 59 -5.26 -12.35 -8.78
CA LEU A 59 -3.97 -11.71 -9.06
C LEU A 59 -3.99 -10.20 -8.76
N LYS A 60 -5.07 -9.51 -9.14
CA LYS A 60 -5.24 -8.06 -8.84
C LYS A 60 -5.31 -7.81 -7.34
N GLU A 61 -6.03 -8.64 -6.59
CA GLU A 61 -6.08 -8.53 -5.13
C GLU A 61 -4.72 -8.76 -4.49
N TYR A 62 -4.00 -9.82 -4.90
CA TYR A 62 -2.65 -10.10 -4.43
C TYR A 62 -1.70 -8.93 -4.70
N ARG A 63 -1.68 -8.38 -5.91
CA ARG A 63 -0.82 -7.23 -6.26
C ARG A 63 -1.12 -5.99 -5.43
N ARG A 64 -2.40 -5.72 -5.14
CA ARG A 64 -2.78 -4.60 -4.28
C ARG A 64 -2.27 -4.79 -2.86
N ALA A 65 -2.41 -5.99 -2.30
CA ALA A 65 -1.91 -6.33 -0.97
C ALA A 65 -0.38 -6.22 -0.90
N ALA A 66 0.34 -6.83 -1.84
CA ALA A 66 1.80 -6.78 -1.90
C ALA A 66 2.34 -5.34 -2.06
N ASN A 67 1.69 -4.52 -2.90
CA ASN A 67 2.08 -3.11 -3.05
C ASN A 67 1.82 -2.30 -1.78
N TRP A 68 0.71 -2.58 -1.09
CA TRP A 68 0.39 -1.92 0.17
C TRP A 68 1.42 -2.24 1.26
N GLU A 69 1.89 -3.49 1.37
CA GLU A 69 2.95 -3.88 2.31
C GLU A 69 4.29 -3.19 1.97
N LYS A 70 4.67 -3.13 0.69
CA LYS A 70 5.87 -2.39 0.24
C LYS A 70 5.80 -0.90 0.56
N MET A 71 4.63 -0.28 0.40
CA MET A 71 4.45 1.13 0.78
C MET A 71 4.47 1.31 2.30
N SER A 72 3.80 0.45 3.06
CA SER A 72 3.79 0.50 4.52
C SER A 72 5.20 0.39 5.12
N THR A 73 6.01 -0.54 4.60
CA THR A 73 7.40 -0.71 5.06
C THR A 73 8.30 0.47 4.70
N ARG A 74 8.12 1.05 3.50
CA ARG A 74 8.81 2.27 3.09
C ARG A 74 8.43 3.48 3.95
N ASP A 75 7.15 3.62 4.26
CA ASP A 75 6.63 4.70 5.10
C ASP A 75 7.15 4.57 6.53
N GLU A 76 7.17 3.35 7.08
CA GLU A 76 7.77 3.07 8.40
C GLU A 76 9.27 3.41 8.42
N ALA A 77 10.03 3.01 7.40
CA ALA A 77 11.46 3.34 7.30
C ALA A 77 11.69 4.86 7.18
N SER A 78 10.86 5.56 6.41
CA SER A 78 10.92 7.02 6.27
C SER A 78 10.54 7.76 7.55
N ARG A 79 9.57 7.25 8.32
CA ARG A 79 9.21 7.81 9.63
C ARG A 79 10.34 7.63 10.64
N LYS A 80 10.94 6.43 10.68
CA LYS A 80 12.10 6.14 11.55
C LYS A 80 13.30 7.04 11.22
N SER A 81 13.60 7.25 9.94
CA SER A 81 14.71 8.13 9.56
C SER A 81 14.43 9.60 9.94
N MET A 82 13.20 10.07 9.77
CA MET A 82 12.78 11.41 10.20
C MET A 82 12.84 11.56 11.73
N ALA A 83 12.36 10.58 12.48
CA ALA A 83 12.43 10.58 13.95
C ALA A 83 13.88 10.61 14.44
N ALA A 84 14.78 9.84 13.82
CA ALA A 84 16.20 9.85 14.14
C ALA A 84 16.85 11.22 13.88
N GLU A 85 16.49 11.88 12.77
CA GLU A 85 17.00 13.20 12.45
C GLU A 85 16.50 14.28 13.42
N LEU A 86 15.20 14.28 13.74
CA LEU A 86 14.64 15.17 14.76
C LEU A 86 15.26 14.92 16.14
N THR A 87 15.56 13.67 16.48
CA THR A 87 16.25 13.34 17.74
C THR A 87 17.63 13.97 17.80
N LYS A 88 18.39 13.96 16.70
CA LYS A 88 19.69 14.66 16.61
C LYS A 88 19.52 16.17 16.74
N GLN A 89 18.56 16.76 16.05
CA GLN A 89 18.27 18.20 16.13
C GLN A 89 17.88 18.62 17.55
N ARG A 90 17.01 17.83 18.20
CA ARG A 90 16.61 18.03 19.59
C ARG A 90 17.80 17.92 20.55
N ALA A 91 18.70 16.97 20.34
CA ALA A 91 19.92 16.84 21.14
C ALA A 91 20.87 18.05 20.96
N ALA A 92 20.98 18.59 19.75
CA ALA A 92 21.73 19.81 19.49
C ALA A 92 21.09 21.03 20.19
N MET A 93 19.78 21.21 20.04
CA MET A 93 19.04 22.31 20.70
C MET A 93 19.11 22.21 22.22
N LYS A 94 19.10 21.00 22.79
CA LYS A 94 19.31 20.80 24.23
C LYS A 94 20.65 21.37 24.68
N LYS A 95 21.74 21.08 23.94
CA LYS A 95 23.07 21.63 24.26
C LYS A 95 23.11 23.16 24.18
N GLU A 96 22.34 23.75 23.28
CA GLU A 96 22.19 25.21 23.20
C GLU A 96 21.42 25.75 24.40
N LEU A 97 20.26 25.17 24.73
CA LEU A 97 19.47 25.50 25.92
C LEU A 97 20.29 25.42 27.21
N ASP A 98 21.04 24.33 27.40
CA ASP A 98 21.89 24.10 28.57
C ASP A 98 22.98 25.18 28.70
N ARG A 99 23.37 25.85 27.60
CA ARG A 99 24.34 26.94 27.58
C ARG A 99 23.69 28.31 27.75
N THR A 100 22.59 28.58 27.03
CA THR A 100 22.00 29.92 26.92
C THR A 100 21.07 30.25 28.08
N VAL A 101 20.27 29.30 28.57
CA VAL A 101 19.30 29.54 29.65
C VAL A 101 19.97 29.99 30.94
N PRO A 102 21.08 29.39 31.42
CA PRO A 102 21.79 29.90 32.59
C PRO A 102 22.32 31.33 32.41
N GLN A 103 22.79 31.68 31.19
CA GLN A 103 23.29 33.02 30.89
C GLN A 103 22.16 34.06 30.90
N ILE A 104 21.02 33.75 30.28
CA ILE A 104 19.81 34.58 30.29
C ILE A 104 19.34 34.79 31.73
N ASN A 105 19.29 33.72 32.54
CA ASN A 105 18.88 33.80 33.94
C ASN A 105 19.85 34.63 34.80
N ALA A 106 21.16 34.53 34.55
CA ALA A 106 22.14 35.35 35.24
C ALA A 106 22.01 36.83 34.86
N GLN A 107 21.81 37.14 33.57
CA GLN A 107 21.59 38.48 33.08
C GLN A 107 20.30 39.10 33.67
N ALA A 108 19.20 38.35 33.65
CA ALA A 108 17.94 38.78 34.24
C ALA A 108 18.09 39.09 35.73
N ARG A 109 18.78 38.23 36.51
CA ARG A 109 19.07 38.49 37.93
C ARG A 109 19.86 39.77 38.15
N ASN A 110 20.87 40.04 37.32
CA ASN A 110 21.65 41.27 37.42
C ASN A 110 20.78 42.51 37.14
N LEU A 111 19.92 42.46 36.11
CA LEU A 111 18.98 43.55 35.80
C LEU A 111 17.96 43.74 36.93
N THR A 112 17.42 42.66 37.51
CA THR A 112 16.53 42.75 38.69
C THR A 112 17.22 43.38 39.90
N GLN A 113 18.51 43.10 40.12
CA GLN A 113 19.28 43.74 41.19
C GLN A 113 19.43 45.25 40.94
N GLN A 114 19.73 45.66 39.70
CA GLN A 114 19.79 47.08 39.31
C GLN A 114 18.43 47.76 39.49
N GLN A 115 17.35 47.11 39.05
CA GLN A 115 15.98 47.59 39.21
C GLN A 115 15.62 47.81 40.68
N ASN A 116 16.00 46.88 41.57
CA ASN A 116 15.78 47.01 43.00
C ASN A 116 16.57 48.18 43.61
N ALA A 117 17.80 48.41 43.15
CA ALA A 117 18.61 49.55 43.57
C ALA A 117 17.98 50.89 43.13
N LEU A 118 17.53 50.99 41.87
CA LEU A 118 16.80 52.18 41.37
C LEU A 118 15.53 52.42 42.16
N ARG A 119 14.79 51.36 42.51
CA ARG A 119 13.58 51.46 43.33
C ARG A 119 13.85 52.00 44.73
N GLN A 120 14.97 51.62 45.34
CA GLN A 120 15.40 52.19 46.62
C GLN A 120 15.73 53.69 46.49
N GLN A 121 16.40 54.10 45.40
CA GLN A 121 16.68 55.52 45.13
C GLN A 121 15.39 56.33 44.92
N MET A 122 14.44 55.81 44.12
CA MET A 122 13.14 56.43 43.90
C MET A 122 12.37 56.63 45.21
N ASN A 123 12.39 55.63 46.10
CA ASN A 123 11.74 55.72 47.41
C ASN A 123 12.37 56.80 48.32
N GLY A 124 13.68 57.01 48.23
CA GLY A 124 14.38 58.08 48.93
C GLY A 124 14.01 59.47 48.41
N LEU A 125 13.85 59.62 47.09
CA LEU A 125 13.50 60.89 46.45
C LEU A 125 12.03 61.29 46.62
N ARG A 126 11.13 60.32 46.85
CA ARG A 126 9.70 60.55 47.00
C ARG A 126 9.33 61.53 48.13
N TYR A 127 10.20 61.70 49.13
CA TYR A 127 9.97 62.60 50.27
C TYR A 127 10.67 63.97 50.12
N GLY A 128 11.40 64.22 49.03
CA GLY A 128 12.02 65.52 48.75
C GLY A 128 11.09 66.44 47.96
N THR A 129 10.64 67.55 48.54
CA THR A 129 9.67 68.51 47.94
C THR A 129 10.27 69.49 46.92
N SER A 130 11.49 69.27 46.41
CA SER A 130 12.12 70.19 45.44
C SER A 130 11.79 69.82 43.99
N GLY A 131 11.59 70.80 43.12
CA GLY A 131 11.30 70.58 41.69
C GLY A 131 12.41 69.80 40.96
N ILE A 132 13.65 69.83 41.46
CA ILE A 132 14.77 69.02 40.95
C ILE A 132 14.56 67.54 41.25
N ALA A 133 13.99 67.20 42.42
CA ALA A 133 13.68 65.82 42.79
C ALA A 133 12.61 65.19 41.87
N ALA A 134 11.66 65.99 41.39
CA ALA A 134 10.62 65.51 40.46
C ALA A 134 11.20 65.12 39.08
N MET A 135 12.14 65.90 38.53
CA MET A 135 12.80 65.57 37.26
C MET A 135 13.68 64.32 37.40
N ALA A 136 14.47 64.23 38.47
CA ALA A 136 15.30 63.06 38.75
C ALA A 136 14.45 61.80 38.96
N TYR A 137 13.29 61.93 39.61
CA TYR A 137 12.34 60.83 39.79
C TYR A 137 11.79 60.31 38.46
N ASN A 138 11.34 61.20 37.56
CA ASN A 138 10.82 60.79 36.25
C ASN A 138 11.88 60.04 35.42
N GLN A 139 13.13 60.51 35.43
CA GLN A 139 14.23 59.82 34.75
C GLN A 139 14.49 58.41 35.30
N LEU A 140 14.42 58.23 36.62
CA LEU A 140 14.56 56.91 37.25
C LEU A 140 13.39 55.97 36.92
N VAL A 141 12.17 56.51 36.78
CA VAL A 141 11.00 55.74 36.35
C VAL A 141 11.18 55.24 34.91
N ASP A 142 11.65 56.10 34.00
CA ASP A 142 11.89 55.70 32.61
C ASP A 142 12.94 54.59 32.52
N GLN A 143 14.07 54.73 33.25
CA GLN A 143 15.10 53.69 33.35
C GLN A 143 14.56 52.38 33.95
N HIS A 144 13.70 52.48 34.98
CA HIS A 144 13.06 51.31 35.58
C HIS A 144 12.16 50.57 34.58
N ASN A 145 11.39 51.32 33.79
CA ASN A 145 10.53 50.74 32.76
C ASN A 145 11.36 50.06 31.67
N GLU A 146 12.45 50.69 31.21
CA GLU A 146 13.37 50.09 30.23
C GLU A 146 13.98 48.76 30.74
N LEU A 147 14.45 48.72 32.00
CA LEU A 147 14.96 47.48 32.60
C LEU A 147 13.88 46.39 32.70
N THR A 148 12.63 46.79 32.98
CA THR A 148 11.50 45.85 33.04
C THR A 148 11.27 45.20 31.68
N ASP A 149 11.20 46.01 30.62
CA ASP A 149 11.02 45.53 29.25
C ASP A 149 12.17 44.60 28.81
N GLN A 150 13.41 44.91 29.20
CA GLN A 150 14.58 44.06 28.92
C GLN A 150 14.49 42.70 29.64
N ILE A 151 14.07 42.67 30.91
CA ILE A 151 13.87 41.42 31.67
C ILE A 151 12.79 40.56 31.02
N ASP A 152 11.67 41.16 30.63
CA ASP A 152 10.57 40.46 29.98
C ASP A 152 10.97 39.89 28.62
N ALA A 153 11.75 40.64 27.83
CA ALA A 153 12.30 40.16 26.56
C ALA A 153 13.20 38.93 26.74
N LEU A 154 14.06 38.93 27.77
CA LEU A 154 14.92 37.80 28.11
C LEU A 154 14.12 36.56 28.53
N HIS A 155 13.09 36.73 29.35
CA HIS A 155 12.20 35.62 29.73
C HIS A 155 11.43 35.06 28.54
N MET A 156 10.89 35.92 27.67
CA MET A 156 10.23 35.48 26.44
C MET A 156 11.17 34.69 25.53
N GLN A 157 12.43 35.11 25.39
CA GLN A 157 13.43 34.39 24.63
C GLN A 157 13.67 32.99 25.21
N SER A 158 13.83 32.88 26.54
CA SER A 158 13.99 31.60 27.23
C SER A 158 12.81 30.66 26.99
N ASN A 159 11.58 31.15 27.19
CA ASN A 159 10.36 30.36 27.01
C ASN A 159 10.22 29.84 25.57
N ARG A 160 10.48 30.69 24.56
CA ARG A 160 10.42 30.27 23.14
C ARG A 160 11.36 29.12 22.82
N MET A 161 12.58 29.12 23.39
CA MET A 161 13.53 28.02 23.16
C MET A 161 13.04 26.73 23.82
N VAL A 162 12.50 26.81 25.05
CA VAL A 162 11.95 25.65 25.77
C VAL A 162 10.74 25.07 25.05
N ASP A 163 9.84 25.92 24.56
CA ASP A 163 8.66 25.51 23.80
C ASP A 163 9.04 24.82 22.49
N SER A 164 10.03 25.36 21.76
CA SER A 164 10.56 24.72 20.55
C SER A 164 11.16 23.35 20.83
N TYR A 165 11.90 23.22 21.94
CA TYR A 165 12.45 21.93 22.38
C TYR A 165 11.37 20.91 22.76
N ARG A 166 10.28 21.36 23.39
CA ARG A 166 9.12 20.53 23.74
C ARG A 166 8.37 20.07 22.49
N ALA A 167 8.10 20.98 21.56
CA ALA A 167 7.39 20.69 20.31
C ALA A 167 8.13 19.64 19.46
N MET A 168 9.47 19.71 19.38
CA MET A 168 10.26 18.66 18.72
C MET A 168 10.13 17.31 19.43
N GLY A 169 10.03 17.29 20.76
CA GLY A 169 9.78 16.06 21.53
C GLY A 169 8.46 15.41 21.14
N GLU A 170 7.38 16.19 21.14
CA GLU A 170 6.05 15.72 20.73
C GLU A 170 6.02 15.22 19.28
N GLN A 171 6.75 15.88 18.37
CA GLN A 171 6.87 15.45 16.98
C GLN A 171 7.63 14.11 16.84
N ILE A 172 8.68 13.90 17.64
CA ILE A 172 9.40 12.62 17.69
C ILE A 172 8.46 11.52 18.21
N ASP A 173 7.73 11.78 19.29
CA ASP A 173 6.79 10.81 19.89
C ASP A 173 5.65 10.42 18.92
N TRP A 174 5.24 11.35 18.04
CA TRP A 174 4.26 11.06 16.99
C TRP A 174 4.81 10.19 15.85
N LEU A 175 6.08 10.39 15.49
CA LEU A 175 6.75 9.65 14.40
C LEU A 175 7.24 8.27 14.82
N ASP A 176 7.64 8.12 16.09
CA ASP A 176 8.09 6.86 16.69
C ASP A 176 7.15 6.47 17.84
N PRO A 177 5.91 6.02 17.52
CA PRO A 177 4.96 5.62 18.54
C PRO A 177 5.57 4.47 19.32
N SER A 178 5.87 4.71 20.61
CA SER A 178 6.28 3.68 21.56
C SER A 178 5.43 2.42 21.39
N PRO A 179 5.98 1.21 21.53
CA PRO A 179 5.25 -0.05 21.31
C PRO A 179 3.93 -0.15 22.09
N GLU A 180 3.80 0.51 23.25
CA GLU A 180 2.53 0.63 24.00
C GLU A 180 1.46 1.46 23.27
N SER A 181 1.85 2.52 22.56
CA SER A 181 0.93 3.34 21.73
C SER A 181 0.68 2.72 20.35
N ALA A 182 1.63 1.91 19.84
CA ALA A 182 1.49 1.19 18.58
C ALA A 182 0.41 0.10 18.67
N ALA A 183 0.26 -0.57 19.83
CA ALA A 183 -0.77 -1.58 20.06
C ALA A 183 -2.21 -1.07 19.90
N ALA A 184 -2.45 0.23 20.11
CA ALA A 184 -3.76 0.86 19.91
C ALA A 184 -4.03 1.28 18.45
N LYS A 185 -2.97 1.47 17.62
CA LYS A 185 -3.09 1.88 16.21
C LYS A 185 -2.96 0.74 15.21
N THR A 186 -2.54 -0.45 15.62
CA THR A 186 -2.42 -1.65 14.77
C THR A 186 -3.76 -2.26 14.35
N ALA A 187 -4.89 -1.81 14.92
CA ALA A 187 -6.23 -2.26 14.52
C ALA A 187 -6.60 -1.95 13.05
N ALA A 188 -5.85 -1.07 12.37
CA ALA A 188 -6.05 -0.73 10.96
C ALA A 188 -5.02 -1.34 10.00
N LYS A 189 -4.00 -2.07 10.50
CA LYS A 189 -3.05 -2.77 9.64
C LYS A 189 -3.75 -4.05 9.17
N PRO A 190 -4.16 -4.22 7.89
CA PRO A 190 -4.53 -5.53 7.41
C PRO A 190 -3.38 -6.48 7.78
N PRO A 191 -3.68 -7.63 8.40
CA PRO A 191 -2.64 -8.53 8.88
C PRO A 191 -1.72 -8.85 7.69
N THR A 192 -0.41 -8.88 7.91
CA THR A 192 0.59 -9.34 6.91
C THR A 192 0.26 -10.74 6.38
N ALA A 193 -0.56 -11.49 7.11
CA ALA A 193 -1.23 -12.68 6.62
C ALA A 193 -2.03 -12.45 5.31
N SER A 194 -2.35 -11.22 4.92
CA SER A 194 -3.19 -10.92 3.77
C SER A 194 -2.47 -11.10 2.43
N ALA A 195 -1.21 -10.68 2.26
CA ALA A 195 -0.54 -10.86 0.97
C ALA A 195 -0.26 -12.34 0.67
N ASP A 196 0.24 -13.09 1.66
CA ASP A 196 0.51 -14.53 1.53
C ASP A 196 -0.78 -15.34 1.31
N GLN A 197 -1.84 -15.06 2.06
CA GLN A 197 -3.14 -15.71 1.84
C GLN A 197 -3.70 -15.39 0.44
N LYS A 198 -3.56 -14.16 -0.03
CA LYS A 198 -4.01 -13.77 -1.37
C LYS A 198 -3.14 -14.39 -2.47
N ARG A 199 -1.83 -14.55 -2.23
CA ARG A 199 -0.92 -15.29 -3.10
C ARG A 199 -1.35 -16.76 -3.20
N GLN A 200 -1.60 -17.41 -2.07
CA GLN A 200 -2.07 -18.79 -2.03
C GLN A 200 -3.41 -18.95 -2.76
N ALA A 201 -4.36 -18.05 -2.54
CA ALA A 201 -5.64 -18.06 -3.25
C ALA A 201 -5.49 -17.85 -4.78
N TYR A 202 -4.48 -17.10 -5.22
CA TYR A 202 -4.16 -16.97 -6.64
C TYR A 202 -3.57 -18.27 -7.21
N ILE A 203 -2.66 -18.94 -6.49
CA ILE A 203 -2.09 -20.24 -6.89
C ILE A 203 -3.20 -21.30 -7.01
N GLU A 204 -4.11 -21.35 -6.04
CA GLU A 204 -5.26 -22.26 -6.07
C GLU A 204 -6.18 -21.97 -7.26
N ALA A 205 -6.38 -20.68 -7.60
CA ALA A 205 -7.17 -20.30 -8.78
C ALA A 205 -6.48 -20.70 -10.10
N LEU A 206 -5.14 -20.62 -10.19
CA LEU A 206 -4.40 -21.12 -11.35
C LEU A 206 -4.53 -22.65 -11.50
N ALA A 207 -4.41 -23.40 -10.40
CA ALA A 207 -4.60 -24.85 -10.43
C ALA A 207 -6.02 -25.24 -10.86
N ALA A 208 -7.05 -24.51 -10.39
CA ALA A 208 -8.42 -24.70 -10.84
C ALA A 208 -8.60 -24.38 -12.34
N LEU A 209 -8.01 -23.29 -12.83
CA LEU A 209 -8.02 -22.94 -14.25
C LEU A 209 -7.34 -24.02 -15.10
N ARG A 210 -6.18 -24.54 -14.65
CA ARG A 210 -5.46 -25.61 -15.33
C ARG A 210 -6.31 -26.86 -15.51
N LYS A 211 -6.98 -27.29 -14.43
CA LYS A 211 -7.91 -28.43 -14.47
C LYS A 211 -8.99 -28.25 -15.53
N VAL A 212 -9.66 -27.09 -15.57
CA VAL A 212 -10.75 -26.82 -16.53
C VAL A 212 -10.23 -26.74 -17.98
N VAL A 213 -9.02 -26.21 -18.17
CA VAL A 213 -8.34 -26.21 -19.49
C VAL A 213 -8.05 -27.63 -19.95
N ASP A 214 -7.48 -28.48 -19.09
CA ASP A 214 -7.14 -29.86 -19.44
C ASP A 214 -8.40 -30.69 -19.71
N GLU A 215 -9.47 -30.53 -18.92
CA GLU A 215 -10.79 -31.13 -19.16
C GLU A 215 -11.39 -30.68 -20.51
N THR A 216 -11.26 -29.40 -20.86
CA THR A 216 -11.76 -28.88 -22.14
C THR A 216 -10.96 -29.41 -23.34
N LYS A 217 -9.63 -29.57 -23.20
CA LYS A 217 -8.78 -30.20 -24.22
C LYS A 217 -9.18 -31.66 -24.45
N GLN A 218 -9.36 -32.43 -23.37
CA GLN A 218 -9.84 -33.81 -23.44
C GLN A 218 -11.23 -33.89 -24.10
N GLY A 219 -12.12 -32.93 -23.82
CA GLY A 219 -13.42 -32.84 -24.49
C GLY A 219 -13.30 -32.66 -26.01
N TYR A 220 -12.35 -31.83 -26.47
CA TYR A 220 -12.11 -31.66 -27.90
C TYR A 220 -11.54 -32.92 -28.55
N GLU A 221 -10.62 -33.61 -27.88
CA GLU A 221 -10.04 -34.88 -28.33
C GLU A 221 -11.13 -35.96 -28.47
N ALA A 222 -11.98 -36.12 -27.45
CA ALA A 222 -13.08 -37.09 -27.48
C ALA A 222 -14.11 -36.78 -28.58
N LEU A 223 -14.46 -35.50 -28.80
CA LEU A 223 -15.40 -35.11 -29.86
C LEU A 223 -14.80 -35.20 -31.27
N ALA A 224 -13.49 -35.16 -31.40
CA ALA A 224 -12.83 -35.38 -32.69
C ALA A 224 -12.87 -36.84 -33.14
N GLU A 225 -12.99 -37.78 -32.20
CA GLU A 225 -13.11 -39.22 -32.44
C GLU A 225 -14.58 -39.69 -32.56
N ASP A 226 -15.56 -38.80 -32.35
CA ASP A 226 -16.98 -39.14 -32.38
C ASP A 226 -17.56 -39.10 -33.82
N ASP A 227 -17.89 -40.29 -34.34
CA ASP A 227 -18.46 -40.47 -35.68
C ASP A 227 -19.75 -39.66 -35.90
N GLU A 228 -20.58 -39.46 -34.86
CA GLU A 228 -21.83 -38.69 -34.97
C GLU A 228 -21.53 -37.21 -35.20
N VAL A 229 -20.49 -36.68 -34.56
CA VAL A 229 -20.05 -35.29 -34.72
C VAL A 229 -19.49 -35.07 -36.13
N GLU A 230 -18.67 -36.00 -36.63
CA GLU A 230 -18.13 -35.93 -37.98
C GLU A 230 -19.24 -36.00 -39.04
N ALA A 231 -20.20 -36.92 -38.88
CA ALA A 231 -21.36 -37.06 -39.76
C ALA A 231 -22.26 -35.80 -39.75
N ALA A 232 -22.48 -35.21 -38.57
CA ALA A 232 -23.24 -33.97 -38.42
C ALA A 232 -22.53 -32.79 -39.10
N LEU A 233 -21.21 -32.65 -38.93
CA LEU A 233 -20.42 -31.62 -39.60
C LEU A 233 -20.39 -31.79 -41.13
N LYS A 234 -20.25 -33.03 -41.63
CA LYS A 234 -20.35 -33.34 -43.07
C LYS A 234 -21.72 -32.93 -43.62
N THR A 235 -22.80 -33.33 -42.96
CA THR A 235 -24.19 -32.97 -43.33
C THR A 235 -24.40 -31.46 -43.36
N ARG A 236 -23.82 -30.73 -42.40
CA ARG A 236 -23.90 -29.26 -42.39
C ARG A 236 -23.09 -28.63 -43.52
N ASN A 237 -21.90 -29.14 -43.79
CA ASN A 237 -21.01 -28.62 -44.85
C ASN A 237 -21.54 -28.90 -46.26
N THR A 238 -22.29 -29.97 -46.50
CA THR A 238 -22.93 -30.21 -47.81
C THR A 238 -24.07 -29.23 -48.09
N ARG A 239 -24.76 -28.75 -47.05
CA ARG A 239 -25.88 -27.80 -47.19
C ARG A 239 -25.40 -26.38 -47.50
N THR A 240 -24.19 -26.00 -47.12
CA THR A 240 -23.65 -24.65 -47.31
C THR A 240 -22.36 -24.66 -48.14
N THR A 241 -22.44 -24.29 -49.42
CA THR A 241 -21.28 -24.32 -50.33
C THR A 241 -20.23 -23.22 -50.06
N LYS A 242 -20.61 -22.15 -49.34
CA LYS A 242 -19.74 -20.97 -49.13
C LYS A 242 -18.95 -20.99 -47.82
N LEU A 243 -19.39 -21.75 -46.81
CA LEU A 243 -18.79 -21.76 -45.47
C LEU A 243 -18.53 -23.20 -45.05
N LYS A 244 -17.27 -23.51 -44.75
CA LYS A 244 -16.88 -24.80 -44.17
C LYS A 244 -16.81 -24.63 -42.66
N TYR A 245 -17.64 -25.38 -41.96
CA TYR A 245 -17.64 -25.49 -40.52
C TYR A 245 -16.60 -26.52 -40.07
N VAL A 246 -15.81 -26.15 -39.06
CA VAL A 246 -14.74 -27.00 -38.49
C VAL A 246 -14.92 -27.09 -36.97
N LEU A 247 -14.64 -28.25 -36.38
CA LEU A 247 -14.53 -28.40 -34.94
C LEU A 247 -13.17 -27.89 -34.47
N GLY A 248 -13.14 -27.03 -33.44
CA GLY A 248 -11.87 -26.62 -32.87
C GLY A 248 -11.97 -25.58 -31.76
N PRO A 249 -10.86 -25.34 -31.05
CA PRO A 249 -10.80 -24.32 -30.02
C PRO A 249 -10.84 -22.91 -30.61
N THR A 250 -11.42 -21.97 -29.87
CA THR A 250 -11.35 -20.55 -30.25
C THR A 250 -9.94 -19.99 -30.05
N LYS A 251 -9.62 -18.93 -30.81
CA LYS A 251 -8.39 -18.14 -30.58
C LYS A 251 -8.31 -17.60 -29.14
N LYS A 252 -9.46 -17.28 -28.54
CA LYS A 252 -9.53 -16.81 -27.15
C LYS A 252 -9.09 -17.91 -26.18
N PHE A 253 -9.61 -19.12 -26.34
CA PHE A 253 -9.18 -20.27 -25.54
C PHE A 253 -7.67 -20.51 -25.67
N LEU A 254 -7.13 -20.56 -26.89
CA LEU A 254 -5.68 -20.76 -27.11
C LEU A 254 -4.83 -19.67 -26.43
N ASN A 255 -5.25 -18.41 -26.51
CA ASN A 255 -4.58 -17.32 -25.82
C ASN A 255 -4.63 -17.49 -24.29
N THR A 256 -5.76 -17.96 -23.74
CA THR A 256 -5.89 -18.24 -22.30
C THR A 256 -4.97 -19.39 -21.86
N VAL A 257 -4.84 -20.45 -22.66
CA VAL A 257 -3.90 -21.55 -22.39
C VAL A 257 -2.45 -21.03 -22.35
N GLN A 258 -2.06 -20.23 -23.34
CA GLN A 258 -0.73 -19.63 -23.38
C GLN A 258 -0.49 -18.68 -22.19
N ALA A 259 -1.49 -17.87 -21.81
CA ALA A 259 -1.40 -16.98 -20.67
C ALA A 259 -1.28 -17.75 -19.34
N LEU A 260 -1.98 -18.88 -19.20
CA LEU A 260 -1.87 -19.78 -18.06
C LEU A 260 -0.45 -20.36 -17.95
N GLU A 261 0.11 -20.90 -19.03
CA GLU A 261 1.48 -21.45 -19.03
C GLU A 261 2.52 -20.40 -18.62
N GLN A 262 2.37 -19.16 -19.11
CA GLN A 262 3.21 -18.05 -18.70
C GLN A 262 3.02 -17.68 -17.22
N ALA A 263 1.78 -17.74 -16.72
CA ALA A 263 1.47 -17.42 -15.32
C ALA A 263 2.02 -18.48 -14.36
N GLU A 264 1.91 -19.77 -14.71
CA GLU A 264 2.46 -20.89 -13.95
C GLU A 264 4.00 -20.82 -13.88
N ALA A 265 4.65 -20.59 -15.04
CA ALA A 265 6.09 -20.38 -15.10
C ALA A 265 6.56 -19.23 -14.20
N LYS A 266 5.86 -18.08 -14.24
CA LYS A 266 6.17 -16.92 -13.39
C LYS A 266 5.93 -17.19 -11.90
N SER A 267 4.84 -17.88 -11.55
CA SER A 267 4.51 -18.20 -10.16
C SER A 267 5.55 -19.13 -9.51
N THR A 268 6.19 -19.97 -10.32
CA THR A 268 7.28 -20.87 -9.90
C THR A 268 8.56 -20.08 -9.66
N THR A 269 8.88 -19.10 -10.49
CA THR A 269 10.08 -18.25 -10.32
C THR A 269 9.95 -17.22 -9.21
N ASP A 270 8.77 -16.64 -9.00
CA ASP A 270 8.56 -15.65 -7.93
C ASP A 270 8.75 -16.27 -6.52
N ALA A 271 8.50 -17.58 -6.38
CA ALA A 271 8.80 -18.30 -5.13
C ALA A 271 10.30 -18.34 -4.79
N ILE A 272 11.18 -18.08 -5.76
CA ILE A 272 12.64 -18.13 -5.62
C ILE A 272 13.23 -16.72 -5.37
N LEU A 273 12.49 -15.66 -5.68
CA LEU A 273 12.98 -14.27 -5.67
C LEU A 273 12.68 -13.47 -4.39
N ASP A 274 11.98 -14.04 -3.42
CA ASP A 274 11.80 -13.44 -2.08
C ASP A 274 13.01 -13.65 -1.15
N GLU A 275 14.10 -14.26 -1.63
CA GLU A 275 15.39 -14.03 -0.99
C GLU A 275 15.75 -12.55 -1.18
N PRO A 276 16.06 -11.81 -0.10
CA PRO A 276 16.41 -10.41 -0.20
C PRO A 276 17.63 -10.31 -1.11
N MET A 277 17.40 -9.87 -2.35
CA MET A 277 18.46 -9.64 -3.31
C MET A 277 19.54 -8.84 -2.58
N PRO A 278 20.78 -9.36 -2.49
CA PRO A 278 21.84 -8.70 -1.74
C PRO A 278 21.92 -7.29 -2.29
N THR A 279 21.69 -6.29 -1.42
CA THR A 279 21.65 -4.89 -1.81
C THR A 279 22.90 -4.61 -2.62
N ALA A 280 22.74 -4.50 -3.94
CA ALA A 280 23.85 -4.28 -4.84
C ALA A 280 24.40 -2.90 -4.49
N THR A 281 25.42 -2.87 -3.63
CA THR A 281 26.21 -1.68 -3.34
C THR A 281 26.72 -1.18 -4.68
N SER A 282 26.03 -0.17 -5.20
CA SER A 282 26.41 0.55 -6.39
C SER A 282 27.81 1.10 -6.17
N LYS A 283 28.82 0.40 -6.69
CA LYS A 283 30.20 0.90 -6.81
C LYS A 283 30.12 2.08 -7.78
N ARG A 284 29.82 3.25 -7.23
CA ARG A 284 29.85 4.53 -7.92
C ARG A 284 31.29 4.74 -8.41
N LYS A 285 31.52 4.49 -9.71
CA LYS A 285 32.80 4.67 -10.38
C LYS A 285 33.14 6.16 -10.33
N SER A 286 34.03 6.55 -9.42
CA SER A 286 34.54 7.92 -9.30
C SER A 286 35.19 8.32 -10.62
N ARG A 287 34.52 9.21 -11.35
CA ARG A 287 35.06 9.82 -12.57
C ARG A 287 36.07 10.89 -12.13
N THR A 288 37.35 10.53 -12.12
CA THR A 288 38.45 11.48 -11.93
C THR A 288 38.45 12.46 -13.10
N VAL A 289 38.05 13.70 -12.85
CA VAL A 289 38.20 14.82 -13.79
C VAL A 289 39.67 15.24 -13.74
N ARG A 290 40.43 14.91 -14.78
CA ARG A 290 41.78 15.42 -15.01
C ARG A 290 41.65 16.85 -15.54
N GLY A 291 42.04 17.83 -14.72
CA GLY A 291 42.19 19.22 -15.16
C GLY A 291 43.34 19.36 -16.15
N ARG A 292 43.15 20.25 -17.13
CA ARG A 292 44.21 20.85 -17.96
C ARG A 292 44.59 22.19 -17.34
#